data_AF-A0A2M7XHT5-F1
#
_entry.id   AF-A0A2M7XHT5-F1
#
_cell.length_a   1.000
_cell.length_b   1.000
_cell.length_c   1.000
_cell.angle_alpha   90.00
_cell.angle_beta   90.00
_cell.angle_gamma   90.00
#
_symmetry.space_group_name_H-M   'P 1'
#
loop_
_entity.id
_entity.type
_entity.pdbx_description
1 polymer ?
#
loop_
_entity_poly.entity_id
_entity_poly.type
_entity_poly.pdbx_seq_one_letter_code
_entity_poly.pdbx_strand_id
1 'polypeptide(L)'
;MKRGQFKDCIRNAKWLFIFMNHVSMFMDADHQYLVRLLDEVIAEKIDSQRAKNIFAIFSIHLEKHILLEDQILFPRFDEYIGLKKGMGPSVIAKRDHENILKLLDQVKQAFENYNLQKIHYAGHHLYRALTKHHEREGQIQYPLSNKFIPEDEWKSILFTIYGVKIYSILPTLQ
;
A
#
# COMPACT_ATOMS: atom_id res chain seq x y z
N MET A 1 21.17 -6.38 -13.20
CA MET A 1 19.92 -5.78 -13.74
C MET A 1 20.21 -4.32 -14.11
N LYS A 2 19.94 -3.88 -15.35
CA LYS A 2 20.33 -2.52 -15.83
C LYS A 2 19.31 -1.48 -15.35
N ARG A 3 19.78 -0.28 -14.91
CA ARG A 3 18.99 0.84 -14.32
C ARG A 3 17.74 1.29 -15.12
N GLY A 4 17.65 0.97 -16.42
CA GLY A 4 16.49 1.29 -17.26
C GLY A 4 15.28 0.35 -17.08
N GLN A 5 15.52 -0.95 -16.90
CA GLN A 5 14.44 -1.96 -16.83
C GLN A 5 13.57 -1.84 -15.57
N PHE A 6 14.11 -1.25 -14.48
CA PHE A 6 13.39 -1.08 -13.22
C PHE A 6 12.34 0.04 -13.30
N LYS A 7 12.65 1.15 -13.99
CA LYS A 7 11.70 2.24 -14.21
C LYS A 7 10.54 1.78 -15.11
N ASP A 8 10.84 0.99 -16.13
CA ASP A 8 9.82 0.47 -17.05
C ASP A 8 8.93 -0.60 -16.39
N CYS A 9 9.50 -1.45 -15.53
CA CYS A 9 8.71 -2.43 -14.75
C CYS A 9 7.75 -1.75 -13.76
N ILE A 10 8.20 -0.71 -13.05
CA ILE A 10 7.37 0.04 -12.10
C ILE A 10 6.30 0.89 -12.81
N ARG A 11 6.63 1.47 -13.97
CA ARG A 11 5.69 2.29 -14.74
C ARG A 11 4.62 1.46 -15.44
N ASN A 12 4.95 0.24 -15.86
CA ASN A 12 4.02 -0.71 -16.48
C ASN A 12 3.17 -1.48 -15.44
N ALA A 13 3.70 -1.75 -14.23
CA ALA A 13 2.96 -2.45 -13.17
C ALA A 13 1.76 -1.63 -12.67
N LYS A 14 1.84 -0.29 -12.63
CA LYS A 14 0.74 0.59 -12.20
C LYS A 14 -0.55 0.43 -13.02
N TRP A 15 -0.44 -0.03 -14.27
CA TRP A 15 -1.60 -0.22 -15.15
C TRP A 15 -2.24 -1.61 -15.01
N LEU A 16 -1.46 -2.63 -14.64
CA LEU A 16 -1.97 -3.98 -14.41
C LEU A 16 -2.98 -4.05 -13.26
N PHE A 17 -2.81 -3.20 -12.24
CA PHE A 17 -3.71 -3.16 -11.09
C PHE A 17 -5.12 -2.65 -11.40
N ILE A 18 -5.30 -1.82 -12.44
CA ILE A 18 -6.60 -1.22 -12.80
C ILE A 18 -7.54 -2.26 -13.46
N PHE A 19 -6.99 -3.39 -13.92
CA PHE A 19 -7.75 -4.52 -14.46
C PHE A 19 -8.01 -5.63 -13.43
N MET A 20 -7.62 -5.43 -12.17
CA MET A 20 -7.91 -6.38 -11.11
C MET A 20 -9.34 -6.19 -10.60
N ASN A 21 -10.23 -7.04 -11.09
CA ASN A 21 -11.67 -6.91 -10.95
C ASN A 21 -12.24 -7.23 -9.55
N HIS A 22 -11.43 -7.80 -8.66
CA HIS A 22 -11.83 -8.19 -7.32
C HIS A 22 -10.98 -7.52 -6.25
N VAL A 23 -11.62 -7.13 -5.15
CA VAL A 23 -11.00 -6.49 -3.98
C VAL A 23 -9.82 -7.32 -3.50
N SER A 24 -10.03 -8.61 -3.20
CA SER A 24 -8.96 -9.46 -2.66
C SER A 24 -7.75 -9.57 -3.58
N MET A 25 -7.99 -9.72 -4.89
CA MET A 25 -6.93 -9.86 -5.87
C MET A 25 -6.06 -8.59 -5.95
N PHE A 26 -6.68 -7.42 -5.94
CA PHE A 26 -5.96 -6.16 -5.89
C PHE A 26 -5.21 -6.00 -4.56
N MET A 27 -5.90 -6.15 -3.43
CA MET A 27 -5.32 -5.89 -2.10
C MET A 27 -4.14 -6.82 -1.79
N ASP A 28 -4.22 -8.10 -2.17
CA ASP A 28 -3.11 -9.04 -2.03
C ASP A 28 -1.90 -8.63 -2.87
N ALA A 29 -2.13 -8.24 -4.12
CA ALA A 29 -1.06 -7.82 -5.01
C ALA A 29 -0.44 -6.48 -4.57
N ASP A 30 -1.25 -5.59 -3.97
CA ASP A 30 -0.83 -4.31 -3.41
C ASP A 30 0.08 -4.50 -2.19
N HIS A 31 -0.32 -5.37 -1.25
CA HIS A 31 0.50 -5.78 -0.11
C HIS A 31 1.82 -6.42 -0.55
N GLN A 32 1.78 -7.34 -1.52
CA GLN A 32 3.00 -7.93 -2.05
C GLN A 32 3.92 -6.90 -2.70
N TYR A 33 3.36 -5.87 -3.35
CA TYR A 33 4.16 -4.79 -3.92
C TYR A 33 4.83 -3.94 -2.83
N LEU A 34 4.09 -3.57 -1.79
CA LEU A 34 4.62 -2.83 -0.64
C LEU A 34 5.76 -3.57 0.05
N VAL A 35 5.55 -4.86 0.36
CA VAL A 35 6.54 -5.72 1.02
C VAL A 35 7.80 -5.87 0.16
N ARG A 36 7.67 -6.03 -1.17
CA ARG A 36 8.83 -6.07 -2.09
C ARG A 36 9.64 -4.77 -2.09
N LEU A 37 8.98 -3.61 -2.11
CA LEU A 37 9.68 -2.33 -2.06
C LEU A 37 10.43 -2.16 -0.73
N LEU A 38 9.80 -2.56 0.38
CA LEU A 38 10.40 -2.46 1.70
C LEU A 38 11.58 -3.44 1.86
N ASP A 39 11.47 -4.66 1.33
CA ASP A 39 12.58 -5.62 1.26
C ASP A 39 13.79 -5.03 0.52
N GLU A 40 13.57 -4.34 -0.61
CA GLU A 40 14.64 -3.67 -1.33
C GLU A 40 15.30 -2.56 -0.50
N VAL A 41 14.53 -1.82 0.30
CA VAL A 41 15.07 -0.79 1.21
C VAL A 41 15.93 -1.42 2.31
N ILE A 42 15.46 -2.52 2.91
CA ILE A 42 16.13 -3.21 4.01
C ILE A 42 17.40 -3.93 3.54
N ALA A 43 17.40 -4.48 2.31
CA ALA A 43 18.54 -5.21 1.76
C ALA A 43 19.75 -4.32 1.44
N GLU A 44 19.59 -3.00 1.40
CA GLU A 44 20.67 -2.05 1.11
C GLU A 44 21.68 -2.01 2.28
N LYS A 45 22.96 -2.23 1.97
CA LYS A 45 24.05 -2.32 2.98
C LYS A 45 24.70 -0.98 3.31
N ILE A 46 24.37 0.05 2.54
CA ILE A 46 24.81 1.43 2.73
C ILE A 46 23.61 2.33 2.60
N ASP A 47 23.61 3.46 3.30
CA ASP A 47 22.61 4.49 3.06
C ASP A 47 22.83 5.09 1.67
N SER A 48 21.92 4.79 0.75
CA SER A 48 22.04 5.16 -0.65
C SER A 48 20.85 5.97 -1.12
N GLN A 49 21.10 6.90 -2.03
CA GLN A 49 20.04 7.66 -2.71
C GLN A 49 19.01 6.74 -3.38
N ARG A 50 19.42 5.53 -3.79
CA ARG A 50 18.51 4.50 -4.31
C ARG A 50 17.53 4.03 -3.23
N ALA A 51 18.01 3.64 -2.06
CA ALA A 51 17.18 3.20 -0.93
C ALA A 51 16.16 4.29 -0.56
N LYS A 52 16.62 5.55 -0.46
CA LYS A 52 15.75 6.71 -0.19
C LYS A 52 14.66 6.91 -1.24
N ASN A 53 15.00 6.75 -2.53
CA ASN A 53 14.01 6.87 -3.62
C ASN A 53 12.98 5.74 -3.59
N ILE A 54 13.40 4.51 -3.33
CA ILE A 54 12.49 3.36 -3.21
C ILE A 54 11.58 3.55 -1.99
N PHE A 55 12.14 3.95 -0.85
CA PHE A 55 11.38 4.22 0.36
C PHE A 55 10.34 5.35 0.15
N ALA A 56 10.67 6.39 -0.60
CA ALA A 56 9.71 7.44 -0.93
C ALA A 56 8.52 6.91 -1.77
N ILE A 57 8.79 6.00 -2.72
CA ILE A 57 7.73 5.34 -3.50
C ILE A 57 6.87 4.47 -2.60
N PHE A 58 7.50 3.66 -1.76
CA PHE A 58 6.83 2.81 -0.77
C PHE A 58 5.93 3.62 0.17
N SER A 59 6.45 4.73 0.73
CA SER A 59 5.72 5.58 1.68
C SER A 59 4.44 6.13 1.06
N ILE A 60 4.54 6.72 -0.13
CA ILE A 60 3.39 7.26 -0.87
C ILE A 60 2.37 6.16 -1.19
N HIS A 61 2.84 4.97 -1.55
CA HIS A 61 1.97 3.86 -1.90
C HIS A 61 1.25 3.29 -0.66
N LEU A 62 1.96 3.16 0.47
CA LEU A 62 1.41 2.70 1.73
C LEU A 62 0.34 3.65 2.26
N GLU A 63 0.58 4.96 2.19
CA GLU A 63 -0.42 5.96 2.58
C GLU A 63 -1.70 5.86 1.74
N LYS A 64 -1.57 5.59 0.43
CA LYS A 64 -2.72 5.36 -0.44
C LYS A 64 -3.47 4.07 -0.13
N HIS A 65 -2.73 3.00 0.16
CA HIS A 65 -3.30 1.72 0.57
C HIS A 65 -4.15 1.88 1.83
N ILE A 66 -3.58 2.48 2.88
CA ILE A 66 -4.28 2.76 4.14
C ILE A 66 -5.47 3.68 3.91
N LEU A 67 -5.34 4.72 3.06
CA LEU A 67 -6.45 5.61 2.72
C LEU A 67 -7.61 4.87 2.07
N LEU A 68 -7.34 4.00 1.09
CA LEU A 68 -8.34 3.16 0.44
C LEU A 68 -9.09 2.30 1.47
N GLU A 69 -8.35 1.68 2.38
CA GLU A 69 -8.94 0.82 3.40
C GLU A 69 -9.75 1.59 4.43
N ASP A 70 -9.15 2.59 5.07
CA ASP A 70 -9.76 3.32 6.19
C ASP A 70 -10.95 4.19 5.78
N GLN A 71 -10.90 4.78 4.57
CA GLN A 71 -11.93 5.74 4.13
C GLN A 71 -13.02 5.09 3.28
N ILE A 72 -12.74 3.95 2.64
CA ILE A 72 -13.67 3.35 1.67
C ILE A 72 -13.97 1.90 2.03
N LEU A 73 -12.96 1.03 2.05
CA LEU A 73 -13.20 -0.41 2.13
C LEU A 73 -13.82 -0.81 3.48
N PHE A 74 -13.19 -0.44 4.58
CA PHE A 74 -13.62 -0.84 5.92
C PHE A 74 -14.92 -0.20 6.40
N PRO A 75 -15.22 1.08 6.10
CA PRO A 75 -16.54 1.64 6.37
C PRO A 75 -17.67 0.83 5.72
N ARG A 76 -17.49 0.40 4.47
CA ARG A 76 -18.49 -0.42 3.76
C ARG A 76 -18.55 -1.84 4.26
N PHE A 77 -17.41 -2.41 4.61
CA PHE A 77 -17.34 -3.73 5.24
C PHE A 77 -18.13 -3.76 6.55
N ASP A 78 -17.94 -2.77 7.42
CA ASP A 78 -18.68 -2.65 8.70
C ASP A 78 -20.19 -2.54 8.48
N GLU A 79 -20.61 -1.73 7.49
CA GLU A 79 -22.02 -1.59 7.08
C GLU A 79 -22.60 -2.92 6.61
N TYR A 80 -21.88 -3.64 5.75
CA TYR A 80 -22.33 -4.93 5.21
C TYR A 80 -22.54 -5.99 6.29
N ILE A 81 -21.63 -6.09 7.28
CA ILE A 81 -21.76 -7.06 8.37
C ILE A 81 -22.71 -6.59 9.49
N GLY A 82 -23.36 -5.43 9.33
CA GLY A 82 -24.34 -4.90 10.27
C GLY A 82 -23.75 -4.47 11.62
N LEU A 83 -22.44 -4.25 11.68
CA LEU A 83 -21.79 -3.74 12.90
C LEU A 83 -21.79 -2.21 12.88
N LYS A 84 -22.01 -1.60 14.04
CA LYS A 84 -21.84 -0.14 14.18
C LYS A 84 -20.38 0.20 13.85
N LYS A 85 -20.19 1.29 13.09
CA LYS A 85 -18.88 1.84 12.74
C LYS A 85 -17.98 1.89 13.98
N GLY A 86 -16.81 1.28 13.91
CA GLY A 86 -15.85 1.25 15.02
C GLY A 86 -16.09 0.13 16.05
N MET A 87 -16.91 -0.87 15.74
CA MET A 87 -17.09 -2.09 16.55
C MET A 87 -16.76 -3.39 15.80
N GLY A 88 -16.28 -3.29 14.54
CA GLY A 88 -15.99 -4.43 13.68
C GLY A 88 -14.50 -4.79 13.57
N PRO A 89 -14.17 -5.86 12.80
CA PRO A 89 -12.80 -6.26 12.47
C PRO A 89 -11.94 -5.12 11.89
N SER A 90 -12.57 -4.12 11.26
CA SER A 90 -11.96 -2.87 10.81
C SER A 90 -11.20 -2.09 11.90
N VAL A 91 -11.62 -2.20 13.16
CA VAL A 91 -10.96 -1.52 14.29
C VAL A 91 -9.57 -2.08 14.54
N ILE A 92 -9.41 -3.39 14.34
CA ILE A 92 -8.11 -4.05 14.48
C ILE A 92 -7.18 -3.56 13.37
N ALA A 93 -7.67 -3.53 12.12
CA ALA A 93 -6.91 -3.01 10.99
C ALA A 93 -6.49 -1.55 11.20
N LYS A 94 -7.39 -0.69 11.68
CA LYS A 94 -7.07 0.69 12.01
C LYS A 94 -5.98 0.83 13.08
N ARG A 95 -6.02 0.00 14.13
CA ARG A 95 -4.94 -0.02 15.15
C ARG A 95 -3.62 -0.50 14.56
N ASP A 96 -3.66 -1.45 13.64
CA ASP A 96 -2.47 -1.88 12.92
C ASP A 96 -1.91 -0.74 12.04
N HIS A 97 -2.77 -0.02 11.32
CA HIS A 97 -2.41 1.16 10.52
C HIS A 97 -1.73 2.24 11.37
N GLU A 98 -2.27 2.54 12.55
CA GLU A 98 -1.64 3.49 13.48
C GLU A 98 -0.22 3.06 13.88
N ASN A 99 0.01 1.76 14.09
CA ASN A 99 1.34 1.24 14.39
C ASN A 99 2.26 1.24 13.16
N ILE A 100 1.73 0.87 11.99
CA ILE A 100 2.43 0.88 10.70
C ILE A 100 2.90 2.30 10.36
N LEU A 101 2.04 3.31 10.52
CA LEU A 101 2.38 4.71 10.26
C LEU A 101 3.44 5.25 11.24
N LYS A 102 3.42 4.82 12.51
CA LYS A 102 4.50 5.15 13.47
C LYS A 102 5.84 4.56 13.03
N LEU A 103 5.85 3.30 12.60
CA LEU A 103 7.06 2.64 12.10
C LEU A 103 7.56 3.27 10.79
N LEU A 104 6.65 3.66 9.90
CA LEU A 104 6.95 4.41 8.68
C LEU A 104 7.68 5.71 9.01
N ASP A 105 7.17 6.49 9.97
CA ASP A 105 7.78 7.75 10.38
C ASP A 105 9.17 7.53 11.01
N GLN A 106 9.37 6.47 11.78
CA GLN A 106 10.70 6.10 12.29
C GLN A 106 11.71 5.82 11.18
N VAL A 107 11.31 5.11 10.12
CA VAL A 107 12.18 4.87 8.96
C VAL A 107 12.48 6.18 8.23
N LYS A 108 11.47 7.05 8.06
CA LYS A 108 11.62 8.37 7.45
C LYS A 108 12.63 9.24 8.20
N GLN A 109 12.48 9.35 9.52
CA GLN A 109 13.43 10.08 10.37
C GLN A 109 14.83 9.47 10.32
N ALA A 110 14.95 8.14 10.21
CA ALA A 110 16.25 7.49 10.09
C ALA A 110 16.98 7.85 8.77
N PHE A 111 16.24 7.98 7.66
CA PHE A 111 16.77 8.50 6.39
C PHE A 111 17.16 9.98 6.44
N GLU A 112 16.46 10.80 7.22
CA GLU A 112 16.81 12.22 7.41
C GLU A 112 18.12 12.37 8.21
N ASN A 113 18.37 11.44 9.13
CA ASN A 113 19.54 11.43 10.00
C ASN A 113 20.70 10.55 9.49
N TYR A 114 20.61 10.03 8.27
CA TYR A 114 21.60 9.13 7.67
C TYR A 114 21.97 7.92 8.54
N ASN A 115 20.99 7.37 9.27
CA ASN A 115 21.22 6.32 10.26
C ASN A 115 20.80 4.95 9.72
N LEU A 116 21.73 4.27 9.05
CA LEU A 116 21.52 2.96 8.44
C LEU A 116 21.01 1.89 9.43
N GLN A 117 21.56 1.85 10.65
CA GLN A 117 21.14 0.88 11.66
C GLN A 117 19.67 1.07 12.05
N LYS A 118 19.23 2.33 12.21
CA LYS A 118 17.82 2.63 12.49
C LYS A 118 16.92 2.36 11.29
N ILE A 119 17.38 2.63 10.05
CA ILE A 119 16.65 2.27 8.83
C ILE A 119 16.37 0.77 8.82
N HIS A 120 17.39 -0.06 9.05
CA HIS A 120 17.23 -1.52 9.09
C HIS A 120 16.32 -1.97 10.22
N TYR A 121 16.55 -1.49 11.44
CA TYR A 121 15.76 -1.87 12.61
C TYR A 121 14.27 -1.54 12.41
N ALA A 122 13.95 -0.26 12.16
CA ALA A 122 12.57 0.17 11.97
C ALA A 122 11.95 -0.45 10.71
N GLY A 123 12.74 -0.63 9.64
CA GLY A 123 12.32 -1.29 8.41
C GLY A 123 11.90 -2.74 8.63
N HIS A 124 12.70 -3.54 9.33
CA HIS A 124 12.33 -4.92 9.67
C HIS A 124 11.08 -5.00 10.56
N HIS A 125 10.91 -4.06 11.50
CA HIS A 125 9.70 -3.98 12.30
C HIS A 125 8.47 -3.62 11.46
N LEU A 126 8.60 -2.66 10.55
CA LEU A 126 7.56 -2.27 9.61
C LEU A 126 7.17 -3.43 8.68
N TYR A 127 8.15 -4.17 8.16
CA TYR A 127 7.95 -5.35 7.34
C TYR A 127 7.07 -6.37 8.05
N ARG A 128 7.47 -6.75 9.27
CA ARG A 128 6.74 -7.74 10.07
C ARG A 128 5.33 -7.27 10.40
N ALA A 129 5.15 -5.98 10.68
CA ALA A 129 3.84 -5.40 10.95
C ALA A 129 2.93 -5.49 9.72
N LEU A 130 3.44 -5.13 8.53
CA LEU A 130 2.69 -5.21 7.27
C LEU A 130 2.31 -6.65 6.90
N THR A 131 3.24 -7.61 7.00
CA THR A 131 2.95 -9.02 6.69
C THR A 131 1.85 -9.57 7.60
N LYS A 132 1.95 -9.34 8.92
CA LYS A 132 0.93 -9.81 9.89
C LYS A 132 -0.43 -9.13 9.69
N HIS A 133 -0.41 -7.88 9.26
CA HIS A 133 -1.61 -7.11 8.97
C HIS A 133 -2.32 -7.66 7.73
N HIS A 134 -1.58 -7.82 6.61
CA HIS A 134 -2.07 -8.46 5.39
C HIS A 134 -2.69 -9.84 5.64
N GLU A 135 -1.99 -10.72 6.39
CA GLU A 135 -2.48 -12.07 6.69
C GLU A 135 -3.88 -12.07 7.35
N ARG A 136 -4.15 -11.11 8.23
CA ARG A 136 -5.45 -11.01 8.91
C ARG A 136 -6.55 -10.53 7.99
N GLU A 137 -6.26 -9.53 7.16
CA GLU A 137 -7.22 -8.94 6.24
C GLU A 137 -7.61 -9.88 5.11
N GLY A 138 -6.60 -10.61 4.58
CA GLY A 138 -6.79 -11.63 3.56
C GLY A 138 -7.63 -12.82 4.03
N GLN A 139 -7.69 -13.10 5.33
CA GLN A 139 -8.52 -14.19 5.86
C GLN A 139 -10.02 -13.84 5.89
N ILE A 140 -10.37 -12.58 6.13
CA ILE A 140 -11.78 -12.20 6.42
C ILE A 140 -12.22 -11.00 5.59
N GLN A 141 -11.59 -9.84 5.76
CA GLN A 141 -12.08 -8.59 5.17
C GLN A 141 -12.14 -8.64 3.64
N TYR A 142 -11.07 -9.07 2.97
CA TYR A 142 -11.03 -9.02 1.51
C TYR A 142 -11.95 -10.05 0.82
N PRO A 143 -11.99 -11.33 1.23
CA PRO A 143 -12.90 -12.31 0.64
C PRO A 143 -14.37 -11.95 0.82
N LEU A 144 -14.74 -11.35 1.96
CA LEU A 144 -16.10 -10.88 2.19
C LEU A 144 -16.41 -9.62 1.39
N SER A 145 -15.46 -8.70 1.22
CA SER A 145 -15.64 -7.50 0.39
C SER A 145 -16.00 -7.81 -1.06
N ASN A 146 -15.42 -8.88 -1.63
CA ASN A 146 -15.81 -9.37 -2.97
C ASN A 146 -17.30 -9.75 -3.09
N LYS A 147 -17.99 -10.06 -1.99
CA LYS A 147 -19.40 -10.48 -2.02
C LYS A 147 -20.38 -9.32 -2.19
N PHE A 148 -19.98 -8.10 -1.80
CA PHE A 148 -20.87 -6.95 -1.76
C PHE A 148 -20.35 -5.70 -2.47
N ILE A 149 -19.10 -5.70 -2.93
CA ILE A 149 -18.55 -4.63 -3.78
C ILE A 149 -18.53 -5.15 -5.23
N PRO A 150 -19.42 -4.66 -6.10
CA PRO A 150 -19.41 -4.96 -7.52
C PRO A 150 -18.12 -4.52 -8.22
N GLU A 151 -17.77 -5.18 -9.32
CA GLU A 151 -16.52 -4.94 -10.08
C GLU A 151 -16.42 -3.51 -10.65
N ASP A 152 -17.51 -3.00 -11.22
CA ASP A 152 -17.63 -1.66 -11.79
C ASP A 152 -17.45 -0.58 -10.73
N GLU A 153 -18.05 -0.78 -9.56
CA GLU A 153 -17.85 0.06 -8.39
C GLU A 153 -16.40 0.00 -7.89
N TRP A 154 -15.82 -1.19 -7.81
CA TRP A 154 -14.43 -1.37 -7.39
C TRP A 154 -13.45 -0.62 -8.31
N LYS A 155 -13.66 -0.70 -9.63
CA LYS A 155 -12.85 0.07 -10.60
C LYS A 155 -12.95 1.57 -10.37
N SER A 156 -14.14 2.09 -10.08
CA SER A 156 -14.35 3.51 -9.77
C SER A 156 -13.59 3.94 -8.51
N ILE A 157 -13.63 3.11 -7.47
CA ILE A 157 -12.87 3.31 -6.22
C ILE A 157 -11.36 3.36 -6.51
N LEU A 158 -10.84 2.37 -7.25
CA LEU A 158 -9.41 2.34 -7.62
C LEU A 158 -9.00 3.55 -8.45
N PHE A 159 -9.83 3.97 -9.41
CA PHE A 159 -9.55 5.15 -10.23
C PHE A 159 -9.49 6.42 -9.38
N THR A 160 -10.34 6.55 -8.36
CA THR A 160 -10.37 7.71 -7.46
C THR A 160 -9.07 7.84 -6.65
N ILE A 161 -8.52 6.72 -6.17
CA ILE A 161 -7.33 6.73 -5.28
C ILE A 161 -6.01 6.69 -6.08
N TYR A 162 -5.97 5.90 -7.15
CA TYR A 162 -4.74 5.62 -7.91
C TYR A 162 -4.69 6.33 -9.28
N GLY A 163 -5.83 6.75 -9.83
CA GLY A 163 -5.94 7.35 -11.17
C GLY A 163 -5.60 8.85 -11.29
N VAL A 164 -5.41 9.58 -10.17
CA VAL A 164 -5.24 11.05 -10.16
C VAL A 164 -3.83 11.52 -10.61
N LYS A 165 -3.22 10.89 -11.62
CA LYS A 165 -2.02 11.45 -12.28
C LYS A 165 -1.91 11.13 -13.78
N ILE A 166 -3.03 11.11 -14.49
CA ILE A 166 -3.04 10.89 -15.96
C ILE A 166 -3.39 12.16 -16.76
N TYR A 167 -4.11 13.14 -16.20
CA TYR A 167 -4.53 14.32 -16.98
C TYR A 167 -3.52 15.48 -17.04
N SER A 168 -2.39 15.42 -16.35
CA SER A 168 -1.38 16.50 -16.37
C SER A 168 -0.09 16.15 -17.14
N ILE A 169 -0.06 15.04 -17.89
CA ILE A 169 1.12 14.62 -18.69
C ILE A 169 0.74 14.13 -20.10
N LEU A 170 -0.52 14.24 -20.54
CA LEU A 170 -0.81 14.10 -21.97
C LEU A 170 -0.49 15.45 -22.64
N PRO A 171 0.47 15.52 -23.59
CA PRO A 171 0.51 16.69 -24.46
C PRO A 171 -0.85 16.76 -25.16
N THR A 172 -1.52 17.89 -25.02
CA THR A 172 -2.65 18.27 -25.85
C THR A 172 -2.27 18.06 -27.31
N LEU A 173 -2.77 16.98 -27.91
CA LEU A 173 -2.78 16.83 -29.35
C LEU A 173 -3.98 17.65 -29.85
N GLN A 174 -3.66 18.84 -30.35
CA GLN A 174 -4.43 19.48 -31.41
C GLN A 174 -4.22 18.71 -32.71
#